data_AF-A0A821VBS8-F1
#
_entry.id   AF-A0A821VBS8-F1
#
_cell.length_a   1.000
_cell.length_b   1.000
_cell.length_c   1.000
_cell.angle_alpha   90.00
_cell.angle_beta   90.00
_cell.angle_gamma   90.00
#
_symmetry.space_group_name_H-M   'P 1'
#
loop_
_entity.id
_entity.type
_entity.pdbx_description
1 polymer ?
#
loop_
_entity_poly.entity_id
_entity_poly.type
_entity_poly.pdbx_seq_one_letter_code
_entity_poly.pdbx_strand_id
1 'polypeptide(L)'
;GLDRFMLHRGDPLVALMAASVGVAKYEQAFRSIVWRIDQLPKRDQGAYKTHIFECKLSVPSYDPMPEKFEPTAEVEYTKAQAFISHCQIRSVAVPEAEETPEKWIRPKSHFTYTLDIEYAFKEEEAKEFAPVEIDMKEQSMSQSETENNSHSDQSD
;
A
#
# COMPACT_ATOMS: atom_id res chain seq x y z
N GLY A 1 -2.14 -23.72 -8.24
CA GLY A 1 -1.75 -22.90 -9.40
C GLY A 1 -0.35 -22.35 -9.20
N LEU A 2 -0.20 -21.32 -8.36
CA LEU A 2 1.09 -20.64 -8.15
C LEU A 2 2.15 -21.49 -7.44
N ASP A 3 1.71 -22.36 -6.53
CA ASP A 3 2.51 -23.34 -5.81
C ASP A 3 3.37 -24.21 -6.74
N ARG A 4 2.87 -24.54 -7.94
CA ARG A 4 3.60 -25.31 -8.95
C ARG A 4 4.89 -24.62 -9.40
N PHE A 5 4.85 -23.29 -9.54
CA PHE A 5 5.98 -22.47 -9.94
C PHE A 5 6.87 -22.11 -8.75
N MET A 6 6.25 -21.75 -7.62
CA MET A 6 6.96 -21.18 -6.48
C MET A 6 7.57 -22.23 -5.52
N LEU A 7 7.06 -23.46 -5.53
CA LEU A 7 7.58 -24.56 -4.70
C LEU A 7 8.45 -25.54 -5.47
N HIS A 8 8.70 -25.31 -6.77
CA HIS A 8 9.64 -26.12 -7.55
C HIS A 8 11.05 -25.90 -6.97
N ARG A 9 11.45 -26.79 -6.07
CA ARG A 9 12.67 -26.64 -5.28
C ARG A 9 13.89 -26.65 -6.20
N GLY A 10 14.51 -25.49 -6.38
CA GLY A 10 15.91 -25.40 -6.76
C GLY A 10 16.21 -24.82 -8.13
N ASP A 11 15.21 -24.45 -8.95
CA ASP A 11 15.48 -23.73 -10.20
C ASP A 11 15.04 -22.25 -10.09
N PRO A 12 15.97 -21.32 -9.81
CA PRO A 12 15.68 -19.89 -9.78
C PRO A 12 15.26 -19.31 -11.15
N LEU A 13 15.36 -20.08 -12.24
CA LEU A 13 14.86 -19.68 -13.56
C LEU A 13 13.34 -19.83 -13.71
N VAL A 14 12.67 -20.55 -12.79
CA VAL A 14 11.22 -20.80 -12.88
C VAL A 14 10.39 -19.59 -12.45
N ALA A 15 10.91 -18.74 -11.57
CA ALA A 15 10.23 -17.53 -11.12
C ALA A 15 11.23 -16.41 -10.84
N LEU A 16 11.15 -15.33 -11.62
CA LEU A 16 11.89 -14.10 -11.39
C LEU A 16 10.95 -13.05 -10.82
N MET A 17 11.25 -12.56 -9.62
CA MET A 17 10.50 -11.51 -8.95
C MET A 17 11.38 -10.26 -8.78
N ALA A 18 10.86 -9.11 -9.18
CA ALA A 18 11.52 -7.82 -9.03
C ALA A 18 10.55 -6.81 -8.41
N ALA A 19 10.91 -6.24 -7.27
CA ALA A 19 10.14 -5.20 -6.61
C ALA A 19 10.96 -3.91 -6.56
N SER A 20 10.36 -2.77 -6.90
CA SER A 20 11.06 -1.48 -6.85
C SER A 20 11.31 -0.99 -5.43
N VAL A 21 10.51 -1.47 -4.46
CA VAL A 21 10.68 -1.25 -3.02
C VAL A 21 10.24 -2.48 -2.24
N GLY A 22 10.69 -2.61 -1.00
CA GLY A 22 10.26 -3.69 -0.12
C GLY A 22 10.73 -5.07 -0.61
N VAL A 23 10.04 -6.11 -0.14
CA VAL A 23 10.38 -7.50 -0.44
C VAL A 23 9.14 -8.26 -0.88
N ALA A 24 9.23 -8.93 -2.03
CA ALA A 24 8.21 -9.85 -2.51
C ALA A 24 8.67 -11.29 -2.34
N LYS A 25 7.79 -12.14 -1.80
CA LYS A 25 8.04 -13.58 -1.69
C LYS A 25 6.76 -14.37 -1.75
N TYR A 26 6.87 -15.62 -2.15
CA TYR A 26 5.77 -16.57 -2.00
C TYR A 26 5.60 -16.97 -0.55
N GLU A 27 4.39 -16.85 -0.02
CA GLU A 27 4.03 -17.27 1.33
C GLU A 27 3.05 -18.44 1.23
N GLN A 28 3.53 -19.65 1.55
CA GLN A 28 2.75 -20.87 1.42
C GLN A 28 1.46 -20.86 2.26
N ALA A 29 1.47 -20.18 3.42
CA ALA A 29 0.30 -20.05 4.28
C ALA A 29 -0.87 -19.35 3.57
N PHE A 30 -0.57 -18.39 2.69
CA PHE A 30 -1.56 -17.65 1.90
C PHE A 30 -1.71 -18.22 0.49
N ARG A 31 -0.80 -19.09 0.07
CA ARG A 31 -0.66 -19.61 -1.31
C ARG A 31 -0.55 -18.50 -2.37
N SER A 32 0.00 -17.35 -1.96
CA SER A 32 0.07 -16.13 -2.75
C SER A 32 1.47 -15.52 -2.68
N ILE A 33 1.80 -14.69 -3.66
CA ILE A 33 2.93 -13.78 -3.55
C ILE A 33 2.51 -12.64 -2.63
N VAL A 34 3.33 -12.38 -1.62
CA VAL A 34 3.13 -11.28 -0.67
C VAL A 34 4.25 -10.29 -0.87
N TRP A 35 3.87 -9.07 -1.28
CA TRP A 35 4.76 -7.93 -1.40
C TRP A 35 4.66 -7.07 -0.15
N ARG A 36 5.72 -7.08 0.67
CA ARG A 36 5.79 -6.30 1.92
C ARG A 36 6.61 -5.04 1.71
N ILE A 37 5.99 -3.90 1.99
CA ILE A 37 6.63 -2.60 2.01
C ILE A 37 6.62 -2.11 3.46
N ASP A 38 7.78 -2.13 4.11
CA ASP A 38 7.88 -1.85 5.56
C ASP A 38 7.48 -0.41 5.91
N GLN A 39 7.83 0.53 5.04
CA GLN A 39 7.49 1.94 5.19
C GLN A 39 7.13 2.52 3.84
N LEU A 40 5.92 3.07 3.74
CA LEU A 40 5.55 3.88 2.60
C LEU A 40 6.39 5.17 2.61
N PRO A 41 6.82 5.69 1.44
CA PRO A 41 7.57 6.91 1.37
C PRO A 41 6.82 8.06 2.06
N LYS A 42 7.56 8.91 2.77
CA LYS A 42 6.99 10.11 3.37
C LYS A 42 6.51 11.07 2.27
N ARG A 43 5.59 11.97 2.62
CA ARG A 43 4.97 12.92 1.67
C ARG A 43 5.99 13.74 0.87
N ASP A 44 7.11 14.06 1.51
CA ASP A 44 8.26 14.80 0.98
C ASP A 44 9.28 13.95 0.21
N GLN A 45 9.17 12.61 0.25
CA GLN A 45 10.13 11.67 -0.33
C GLN A 45 9.51 10.80 -1.41
N GLY A 46 8.72 11.40 -2.31
CA GLY A 46 8.12 10.66 -3.41
C GLY A 46 6.93 9.80 -2.98
N ALA A 47 6.10 10.26 -2.06
CA ALA A 47 4.79 9.65 -1.78
C ALA A 47 3.87 9.51 -3.01
N TYR A 48 4.22 10.18 -4.11
CA TYR A 48 3.54 10.12 -5.39
C TYR A 48 4.32 9.28 -6.43
N LYS A 49 5.40 8.60 -6.04
CA LYS A 49 6.08 7.67 -6.92
C LYS A 49 5.29 6.37 -7.00
N THR A 50 5.00 5.94 -8.21
CA THR A 50 4.47 4.60 -8.47
C THR A 50 5.54 3.57 -8.12
N HIS A 51 5.18 2.62 -7.25
CA HIS A 51 6.00 1.45 -6.97
C HIS A 51 5.48 0.28 -7.81
N ILE A 52 6.41 -0.53 -8.30
CA ILE A 52 6.12 -1.58 -9.27
C ILE A 52 6.66 -2.89 -8.72
N PHE A 53 5.87 -3.93 -8.88
CA PHE A 53 6.26 -5.30 -8.65
C PHE A 53 6.04 -6.11 -9.94
N GLU A 54 7.09 -6.74 -10.43
CA GLU A 54 7.07 -7.62 -11.60
C GLU A 54 7.35 -9.06 -11.18
N CYS A 55 6.56 -9.99 -11.72
CA CYS A 55 6.75 -11.42 -11.54
C CYS A 55 6.72 -12.12 -12.89
N LYS A 56 7.82 -12.77 -13.26
CA LYS A 56 7.94 -13.58 -14.47
C LYS A 56 8.00 -15.05 -14.09
N LEU A 57 7.01 -15.81 -14.52
CA LEU A 57 6.92 -17.25 -14.28
C LEU A 57 7.25 -18.00 -15.57
N SER A 58 8.28 -18.83 -15.54
CA SER A 58 8.67 -19.68 -16.68
C SER A 58 7.94 -21.02 -16.56
N VAL A 59 7.07 -21.31 -17.52
CA VAL A 59 6.31 -22.57 -17.57
C VAL A 59 7.09 -23.59 -18.42
N PRO A 60 7.49 -24.74 -17.87
CA PRO A 60 8.12 -25.79 -18.66
C PRO A 60 7.21 -26.28 -19.79
N SER A 61 7.78 -26.69 -20.93
CA SER A 61 7.02 -27.11 -22.13
C SER A 61 6.08 -28.30 -21.92
N TYR A 62 6.37 -29.13 -20.93
CA TYR A 62 5.58 -30.31 -20.57
C TYR A 62 4.46 -30.01 -19.56
N ASP A 63 4.34 -28.77 -19.11
CA ASP A 63 3.44 -28.38 -18.05
C ASP A 63 2.29 -27.53 -18.62
N PRO A 64 1.01 -27.88 -18.38
CA PRO A 64 -0.09 -27.12 -18.95
C PRO A 64 -0.12 -25.69 -18.43
N MET A 65 -0.26 -24.71 -19.33
CA MET A 65 -0.47 -23.32 -18.97
C MET A 65 -1.84 -23.18 -18.26
N PRO A 66 -1.92 -22.52 -17.08
CA PRO A 66 -3.21 -22.22 -16.48
C PRO A 66 -4.04 -21.31 -17.39
N GLU A 67 -5.36 -21.49 -17.40
CA GLU A 67 -6.25 -20.68 -18.25
C GLU A 67 -6.32 -19.23 -17.78
N LYS A 68 -6.33 -19.01 -16.44
CA LYS A 68 -6.36 -17.69 -15.81
C LYS A 68 -5.63 -17.69 -14.47
N PHE A 69 -5.06 -16.55 -14.12
CA PHE A 69 -4.64 -16.24 -12.76
C PHE A 69 -5.72 -15.42 -12.06
N GLU A 70 -5.66 -15.37 -10.73
CA GLU A 70 -6.49 -14.45 -9.94
C GLU A 70 -6.17 -13.01 -10.39
N PRO A 71 -7.14 -12.27 -10.96
CA PRO A 71 -6.88 -10.98 -11.59
C PRO A 71 -6.83 -9.84 -10.56
N THR A 72 -6.81 -10.15 -9.27
CA THR A 72 -6.88 -9.13 -8.21
C THR A 72 -5.78 -9.29 -7.18
N ALA A 73 -5.32 -8.15 -6.65
CA ALA A 73 -4.44 -8.06 -5.51
C ALA A 73 -5.20 -7.43 -4.34
N GLU A 74 -5.14 -8.07 -3.19
CA GLU A 74 -5.56 -7.47 -1.92
C GLU A 74 -4.40 -6.66 -1.35
N VAL A 75 -4.67 -5.42 -0.96
CA VAL A 75 -3.68 -4.57 -0.35
C VAL A 75 -4.20 -3.99 0.95
N GLU A 76 -3.35 -4.05 1.96
CA GLU A 76 -3.63 -3.56 3.29
C GLU A 76 -2.51 -2.65 3.75
N TYR A 77 -2.86 -1.49 4.31
CA TYR A 77 -1.89 -0.64 4.98
C TYR A 77 -2.48 0.10 6.15
N THR A 78 -1.60 0.59 7.01
CA THR A 78 -1.97 1.41 8.16
C THR A 78 -1.31 2.78 8.05
N LYS A 79 -2.12 3.83 8.21
CA LYS A 79 -1.62 5.18 8.44
C LYS A 79 -1.65 5.51 9.93
N ALA A 80 -0.49 5.80 10.50
CA ALA A 80 -0.39 6.31 11.85
C ALA A 80 -0.86 7.77 11.92
N GLN A 81 -1.36 8.17 13.09
CA GLN A 81 -1.76 9.55 13.41
C GLN A 81 -2.79 10.16 12.43
N ALA A 82 -3.74 9.35 11.97
CA ALA A 82 -4.75 9.78 11.01
C ALA A 82 -6.18 9.48 11.49
N PHE A 83 -7.06 10.48 11.36
CA PHE A 83 -8.52 10.35 11.45
C PHE A 83 -9.10 10.51 10.04
N ILE A 84 -9.51 9.41 9.43
CA ILE A 84 -10.04 9.44 8.05
C ILE A 84 -11.52 9.82 8.03
N SER A 85 -12.27 9.43 9.06
CA SER A 85 -13.69 9.76 9.22
C SER A 85 -13.93 11.20 9.70
N HIS A 86 -12.89 12.03 9.83
CA HIS A 86 -12.94 13.35 10.46
C HIS A 86 -13.52 13.36 11.90
N CYS A 87 -13.59 12.20 12.56
CA CYS A 87 -14.01 12.14 13.95
C CYS A 87 -13.03 12.89 14.85
N GLN A 88 -13.56 13.73 15.75
CA GLN A 88 -12.78 14.48 16.73
C GLN A 88 -13.14 14.04 18.14
N ILE A 89 -12.13 13.74 18.95
CA ILE A 89 -12.31 13.47 20.38
C ILE A 89 -12.25 14.81 21.10
N ARG A 90 -13.37 15.25 21.67
CA ARG A 90 -13.47 16.54 22.36
C ARG A 90 -13.11 16.47 23.84
N SER A 91 -13.44 15.37 24.51
CA SER A 91 -13.11 15.20 25.93
C SER A 91 -12.98 13.73 26.31
N VAL A 92 -12.12 13.47 27.30
CA VAL A 92 -11.96 12.19 27.98
C VAL A 92 -11.90 12.50 29.47
N ALA A 93 -12.84 11.98 30.25
CA ALA A 93 -12.94 12.21 31.69
C ALA A 93 -12.85 10.88 32.44
N VAL A 94 -12.19 10.90 33.60
CA VAL A 94 -12.10 9.75 34.52
C VAL A 94 -12.66 10.24 35.86
N PRO A 95 -13.94 9.99 36.16
CA PRO A 95 -14.65 10.67 37.24
C PRO A 95 -14.16 10.35 38.67
N GLU A 96 -13.58 9.17 38.88
CA GLU A 96 -13.28 8.62 40.21
C GLU A 96 -11.77 8.46 40.46
N ALA A 97 -10.93 9.25 39.77
CA ALA A 97 -9.48 9.20 39.97
C ALA A 97 -9.05 10.14 41.11
N GLU A 98 -8.39 9.61 42.14
CA GLU A 98 -7.80 10.41 43.24
C GLU A 98 -6.73 11.39 42.72
N GLU A 99 -6.00 10.99 41.67
CA GLU A 99 -5.04 11.82 40.94
C GLU A 99 -5.42 11.87 39.47
N THR A 100 -5.25 13.03 38.82
CA THR A 100 -5.58 13.18 37.40
C THR A 100 -4.64 12.34 36.55
N PRO A 101 -5.12 11.31 35.81
CA PRO A 101 -4.25 10.46 35.02
C PRO A 101 -3.79 11.18 33.77
N GLU A 102 -2.60 10.79 33.27
CA GLU A 102 -2.13 11.19 31.96
C GLU A 102 -3.04 10.58 30.88
N LYS A 103 -3.44 11.41 29.89
CA LYS A 103 -4.33 11.01 28.80
C LYS A 103 -3.62 11.24 27.48
N TRP A 104 -3.57 10.21 26.65
CA TRP A 104 -3.10 10.31 25.28
C TRP A 104 -4.03 9.57 24.35
N ILE A 105 -4.03 10.01 23.09
CA ILE A 105 -4.78 9.38 22.01
C ILE A 105 -3.77 9.01 20.93
N ARG A 106 -3.88 7.80 20.39
CA ARG A 106 -3.08 7.36 19.24
C ARG A 106 -4.03 6.99 18.11
N PRO A 107 -4.40 7.94 17.24
CA PRO A 107 -5.24 7.63 16.10
C PRO A 107 -4.48 6.72 15.14
N LYS A 108 -5.16 5.70 14.66
CA LYS A 108 -4.65 4.73 13.70
C LYS A 108 -5.76 4.46 12.70
N SER A 109 -5.44 4.56 11.42
CA SER A 109 -6.39 4.24 10.35
C SER A 109 -5.86 3.06 9.55
N HIS A 110 -6.75 2.09 9.31
CA HIS A 110 -6.47 0.90 8.53
C HIS A 110 -7.22 0.99 7.22
N PHE A 111 -6.58 0.58 6.14
CA PHE A 111 -7.11 0.62 4.79
C PHE A 111 -6.95 -0.74 4.15
N THR A 112 -8.01 -1.16 3.47
CA THR A 112 -8.05 -2.39 2.68
C THR A 112 -8.62 -2.02 1.33
N TYR A 113 -7.94 -2.41 0.25
CA TYR A 113 -8.40 -2.20 -1.10
C TYR A 113 -8.05 -3.40 -1.97
N THR A 114 -8.85 -3.60 -3.02
CA THR A 114 -8.62 -4.61 -4.04
C THR A 114 -8.23 -3.87 -5.32
N LEU A 115 -7.10 -4.25 -5.91
CA LEU A 115 -6.64 -3.74 -7.21
C LEU A 115 -6.74 -4.83 -8.26
N ASP A 116 -6.96 -4.42 -9.50
CA ASP A 116 -6.79 -5.31 -10.64
C ASP A 116 -5.30 -5.52 -10.95
N ILE A 117 -4.95 -6.73 -11.35
CA ILE A 117 -3.61 -7.13 -11.77
C ILE A 117 -3.63 -7.33 -13.29
N GLU A 118 -2.70 -6.66 -13.96
CA GLU A 118 -2.37 -6.92 -15.34
C GLU A 118 -1.46 -8.16 -15.43
N TYR A 119 -1.87 -9.15 -16.22
CA TYR A 119 -1.05 -10.34 -16.48
C TYR A 119 -1.11 -10.71 -17.96
N ALA A 120 0.02 -11.21 -18.47
CA ALA A 120 0.14 -11.74 -19.82
C ALA A 120 0.80 -13.11 -19.76
N PHE A 121 0.37 -14.00 -20.67
CA PHE A 121 0.96 -15.31 -20.83
C PHE A 121 2.18 -15.30 -21.76
N LYS A 122 2.25 -14.32 -22.66
CA LYS A 122 3.36 -14.13 -23.60
C LYS A 122 4.12 -12.86 -23.30
N GLU A 123 5.43 -12.90 -23.53
CA GLU A 123 6.30 -11.75 -23.32
C GLU A 123 5.96 -10.57 -24.26
N GLU A 124 5.45 -10.85 -25.46
CA GLU A 124 5.02 -9.81 -26.40
C GLU A 124 3.82 -9.01 -25.87
N GLU A 125 2.85 -9.69 -25.25
CA GLU A 125 1.68 -9.09 -24.61
C GLU A 125 2.10 -8.30 -23.35
N ALA A 126 3.08 -8.83 -22.60
CA ALA A 126 3.59 -8.17 -21.40
C ALA A 126 4.27 -6.80 -21.65
N LYS A 127 4.75 -6.54 -22.89
CA LYS A 127 5.37 -5.24 -23.25
C LYS A 127 4.37 -4.08 -23.25
N GLU A 128 3.08 -4.37 -23.34
CA GLU A 128 2.02 -3.36 -23.29
C GLU A 128 1.84 -2.77 -21.88
N PHE A 129 2.23 -3.51 -20.84
CA PHE A 129 2.10 -3.11 -19.43
C PHE A 129 3.31 -2.32 -18.90
N ALA A 130 4.23 -1.91 -19.77
CA ALA A 130 5.40 -1.16 -19.34
C ALA A 130 4.97 0.14 -18.62
N PRO A 131 5.51 0.42 -17.41
CA PRO A 131 5.08 1.58 -16.64
C PRO A 131 5.32 2.86 -17.44
N VAL A 132 4.27 3.65 -17.65
CA VAL A 132 4.42 5.03 -18.12
C VAL A 132 5.11 5.80 -16.99
N GLU A 133 6.29 6.38 -17.23
CA GLU A 133 6.87 7.36 -16.31
C GLU A 133 5.91 8.54 -16.21
N ILE A 134 5.16 8.61 -15.12
CA ILE A 134 4.27 9.73 -14.86
C ILE A 134 5.13 10.91 -14.37
N ASP A 135 5.63 11.74 -15.29
CA ASP A 135 6.27 13.02 -14.98
C ASP A 135 5.20 14.05 -14.62
N MET A 136 4.89 14.19 -13.33
CA MET A 136 3.92 15.17 -12.84
C MET A 136 4.64 16.36 -12.18
N LYS A 137 5.12 17.29 -13.01
CA LYS A 137 5.09 18.72 -12.64
C LYS A 137 3.67 19.22 -12.84
N GLU A 138 2.93 19.36 -11.74
CA GLU A 138 1.76 20.23 -11.50
C GLU A 138 0.66 19.50 -10.73
N GLN A 139 0.71 19.62 -9.40
CA GLN A 139 -0.45 20.00 -8.59
C GLN A 139 0.04 20.45 -7.20
N SER A 140 0.79 21.55 -7.20
CA SER A 140 0.91 22.41 -6.03
C SER A 140 -0.22 23.43 -6.06
N MET A 141 -0.83 23.68 -4.89
CA MET A 141 -1.83 24.71 -4.55
C MET A 141 -3.31 24.38 -4.75
N SER A 142 -3.92 23.85 -3.68
CA SER A 142 -5.02 24.56 -3.00
C SER A 142 -5.25 23.97 -1.60
N GLN A 143 -4.42 24.37 -0.64
CA GLN A 143 -4.87 24.48 0.75
C GLN A 143 -4.78 25.95 1.09
N SER A 144 -5.91 26.65 0.96
CA SER A 144 -6.08 27.94 1.62
C SER A 144 -6.28 27.67 3.10
N GLU A 145 -5.25 28.03 3.86
CA GLU A 145 -5.30 28.30 5.28
C GLU A 145 -6.39 29.34 5.56
N THR A 146 -7.30 29.01 6.48
CA THR A 146 -8.03 30.04 7.22
C THR A 146 -8.06 29.62 8.69
N GLU A 147 -6.94 29.86 9.38
CA GLU A 147 -6.96 30.14 10.80
C GLU A 147 -6.52 31.58 11.01
N ASN A 148 -7.19 32.24 11.96
CA ASN A 148 -6.89 33.52 12.60
C ASN A 148 -7.67 34.74 12.09
N ASN A 149 -8.81 34.99 12.74
CA ASN A 149 -8.86 36.25 13.50
C ASN A 149 -9.40 36.00 14.91
N SER A 150 -8.51 36.27 15.86
CA SER A 150 -8.72 36.19 17.30
C SER A 150 -9.75 37.20 17.79
N HIS A 151 -10.55 36.69 18.71
CA HIS A 151 -11.29 37.38 19.75
C HIS A 151 -10.52 38.56 20.37
N SER A 152 -11.13 39.74 20.40
CA SER A 152 -10.80 40.81 21.34
C SER A 152 -12.09 41.35 21.95
N ASP A 153 -12.46 40.80 23.10
CA ASP A 153 -13.29 41.50 24.08
C ASP A 153 -12.47 42.64 24.68
N GLN A 154 -12.97 43.87 24.58
CA GLN A 154 -12.68 44.90 25.58
C GLN A 154 -13.85 45.88 25.69
N SER A 155 -14.21 46.07 26.95
CA SER A 155 -15.26 46.88 27.55
C SER A 155 -15.15 48.38 27.27
N ASP A 156 -16.32 49.03 27.12
CA ASP A 156 -16.77 50.19 27.93
C ASP A 156 -18.30 50.30 27.85
#